data_AF-A0A143HJS5-F1
#
_entry.id   AF-A0A143HJS5-F1
#
_cell.length_a   1.000
_cell.length_b   1.000
_cell.length_c   1.000
_cell.angle_alpha   90.00
_cell.angle_beta   90.00
_cell.angle_gamma   90.00
#
_symmetry.space_group_name_H-M   'P 1'
#
loop_
_entity.id
_entity.type
_entity.pdbx_description
1 polymer ?
#
loop_
_entity_poly.entity_id
_entity_poly.type
_entity_poly.pdbx_seq_one_letter_code
_entity_poly.pdbx_strand_id
1 'polypeptide(L)'
;MLKRLFATRKRPYVPGINRPETIRLDLSGNILTLQMPPHSYDGWGPSREPPQINIYESYQYTDDSYEPEWRREGISSFEFLHRKWSFYGPPWRTQSYGTIFFNIFACRYDALPEGMSCFNPNHFEQITLRNLWYSGVLGGIQAPIHWRLRQESGATWLYFERHNDDLEPEPLQEILSTCLDCHLRIPVDDRYYLDLHFNYFGYVPAEYCLTNMNALRDAVLDSVQLELSSSAKERLAEAKRKWPDARASEHRDPEPWVFPKLRDGVEGEESYVVLEPGRPPVLTP
;
A
#
# COMPACT_ATOMS: atom_id res chain seq x y z
N MET A 1 11.60 -28.08 9.37
CA MET A 1 10.47 -28.67 10.14
C MET A 1 10.65 -28.60 11.66
N LEU A 2 11.82 -28.94 12.24
CA LEU A 2 12.06 -28.88 13.69
C LEU A 2 11.69 -27.54 14.36
N LYS A 3 11.98 -26.39 13.71
CA LYS A 3 11.62 -25.06 14.23
C LYS A 3 10.12 -24.86 14.46
N ARG A 4 9.26 -25.57 13.71
CA ARG A 4 7.80 -25.48 13.85
C ARG A 4 7.31 -26.14 15.13
N LEU A 5 8.03 -27.13 15.70
CA LEU A 5 7.62 -27.83 16.92
C LEU A 5 7.48 -26.91 18.14
N PHE A 6 8.23 -25.82 18.17
CA PHE A 6 8.22 -24.83 19.25
C PHE A 6 7.49 -23.55 18.88
N ALA A 7 6.80 -23.53 17.74
CA ALA A 7 6.07 -22.36 17.29
C ALA A 7 4.85 -22.10 18.19
N THR A 8 4.62 -20.84 18.52
CA THR A 8 3.47 -20.40 19.32
C THR A 8 2.93 -19.11 18.73
N ARG A 9 1.78 -18.60 19.21
CA ARG A 9 1.31 -17.26 18.81
C ARG A 9 2.32 -16.16 19.14
N LYS A 10 3.07 -16.29 20.25
CA LYS A 10 4.11 -15.33 20.64
C LYS A 10 5.35 -15.41 19.75
N ARG A 11 5.65 -16.60 19.21
CA ARG A 11 6.81 -16.88 18.36
C ARG A 11 6.40 -17.80 17.20
N PRO A 12 5.66 -17.27 16.22
CA PRO A 12 5.20 -18.04 15.08
C PRO A 12 6.38 -18.44 14.20
N TYR A 13 6.23 -19.54 13.48
CA TYR A 13 7.18 -19.96 12.46
C TYR A 13 6.78 -19.37 11.11
N VAL A 14 7.66 -18.56 10.52
CA VAL A 14 7.52 -18.07 9.14
C VAL A 14 8.56 -18.77 8.26
N PRO A 15 8.17 -19.48 7.19
CA PRO A 15 9.10 -20.13 6.28
C PRO A 15 10.08 -19.13 5.67
N GLY A 16 11.37 -19.48 5.64
CA GLY A 16 12.38 -18.67 4.95
C GLY A 16 12.70 -17.30 5.55
N ILE A 17 12.10 -16.90 6.68
CA ILE A 17 12.29 -15.56 7.26
C ILE A 17 13.75 -15.19 7.54
N ASN A 18 14.61 -16.17 7.85
CA ASN A 18 16.05 -15.96 8.08
C ASN A 18 16.91 -16.15 6.82
N ARG A 19 16.30 -16.21 5.63
CA ARG A 19 16.96 -16.38 4.34
C ARG A 19 16.29 -15.45 3.31
N PRO A 20 16.40 -14.12 3.50
CA PRO A 20 15.80 -13.19 2.56
C PRO A 20 16.45 -13.32 1.19
N GLU A 21 15.63 -13.16 0.16
CA GLU A 21 16.03 -13.08 -1.23
C GLU A 21 16.15 -11.61 -1.63
N THR A 22 17.14 -11.28 -2.46
CA THR A 22 17.24 -9.94 -3.06
C THR A 22 16.45 -9.92 -4.35
N ILE A 23 15.45 -9.06 -4.40
CA ILE A 23 14.67 -8.76 -5.59
C ILE A 23 15.21 -7.45 -6.17
N ARG A 24 15.54 -7.45 -7.46
CA ARG A 24 15.98 -6.28 -8.20
C ARG A 24 15.18 -6.19 -9.49
N LEU A 25 14.44 -5.10 -9.63
CA LEU A 25 13.52 -4.86 -10.75
C LEU A 25 13.93 -3.57 -11.49
N ASP A 26 13.96 -3.64 -12.81
CA ASP A 26 14.12 -2.48 -13.70
C ASP A 26 12.73 -2.00 -14.15
N LEU A 27 12.32 -0.82 -13.68
CA LEU A 27 11.03 -0.18 -13.91
C LEU A 27 11.21 1.00 -14.88
N SER A 28 11.36 0.68 -16.17
CA SER A 28 11.68 1.63 -17.23
C SER A 28 12.92 2.50 -16.95
N GLY A 29 13.98 1.88 -16.44
CA GLY A 29 15.25 2.50 -16.08
C GLY A 29 15.34 2.93 -14.61
N ASN A 30 14.24 2.91 -13.84
CA ASN A 30 14.27 3.07 -12.38
C ASN A 30 14.54 1.71 -11.74
N ILE A 31 15.59 1.59 -10.93
CA ILE A 31 15.98 0.31 -10.34
C ILE A 31 15.47 0.22 -8.91
N LEU A 32 14.46 -0.63 -8.69
CA LEU A 32 13.98 -0.97 -7.36
C LEU A 32 14.72 -2.20 -6.83
N THR A 33 15.32 -2.10 -5.64
CA THR A 33 15.97 -3.20 -4.95
C THR A 33 15.39 -3.36 -3.56
N LEU A 34 15.10 -4.58 -3.15
CA LEU A 34 14.61 -4.89 -1.80
C LEU A 34 14.93 -6.33 -1.41
N GLN A 35 14.97 -6.59 -0.11
CA GLN A 35 15.18 -7.90 0.47
C GLN A 35 13.90 -8.37 1.16
N MET A 36 13.49 -9.60 0.89
CA MET A 36 12.27 -10.14 1.47
C MET A 36 12.35 -11.66 1.64
N PRO A 37 11.65 -12.24 2.63
CA PRO A 37 11.54 -13.69 2.72
C PRO A 37 10.92 -14.28 1.45
N PRO A 38 11.26 -15.54 1.11
CA PRO A 38 10.63 -16.22 -0.02
C PRO A 38 9.11 -16.33 0.14
N HIS A 39 8.40 -16.41 -0.97
CA HIS A 39 6.95 -16.63 -0.99
C HIS A 39 6.56 -17.89 -0.21
N SER A 40 5.54 -17.80 0.64
CA SER A 40 4.97 -18.97 1.31
C SER A 40 4.14 -19.76 0.29
N TYR A 41 4.74 -20.82 -0.25
CA TYR A 41 4.19 -21.71 -1.27
C TYR A 41 2.71 -22.11 -1.06
N ASP A 42 1.85 -21.80 -2.04
CA ASP A 42 0.44 -22.21 -2.12
C ASP A 42 0.03 -22.85 -3.47
N GLY A 43 0.97 -23.47 -4.18
CA GLY A 43 0.67 -24.32 -5.35
C GLY A 43 0.56 -23.57 -6.68
N TRP A 44 0.62 -22.24 -6.66
CA TRP A 44 0.98 -21.46 -7.85
C TRP A 44 2.51 -21.43 -7.95
N GLY A 45 3.04 -21.82 -9.11
CA GLY A 45 4.48 -21.98 -9.34
C GLY A 45 5.27 -20.70 -9.03
N PRO A 46 6.61 -20.78 -8.94
CA PRO A 46 7.43 -19.60 -8.73
C PRO A 46 7.13 -18.61 -9.85
N SER A 47 6.40 -17.53 -9.54
CA SER A 47 6.32 -16.40 -10.46
C SER A 47 7.73 -15.84 -10.53
N ARG A 48 8.48 -16.23 -11.56
CA ARG A 48 9.73 -15.55 -11.90
C ARG A 48 9.31 -14.15 -12.33
N GLU A 49 9.39 -13.22 -11.40
CA GLU A 49 9.14 -11.82 -11.67
C GLU A 49 10.00 -11.38 -12.85
N PRO A 50 9.40 -10.72 -13.85
CA PRO A 50 10.19 -10.22 -14.96
C PRO A 50 11.19 -9.20 -14.39
N PRO A 51 12.49 -9.38 -14.64
CA PRO A 51 13.51 -8.47 -14.10
C PRO A 51 13.39 -7.05 -14.68
N GLN A 52 12.61 -6.89 -15.75
CA GLN A 52 12.38 -5.64 -16.44
C GLN A 52 10.88 -5.47 -16.74
N ILE A 53 10.34 -4.32 -16.37
CA ILE A 53 8.93 -3.94 -16.49
C ILE A 53 8.89 -2.55 -17.10
N ASN A 54 8.09 -2.37 -18.15
CA ASN A 54 7.84 -1.04 -18.71
C ASN A 54 6.62 -0.41 -18.04
N ILE A 55 6.82 0.43 -17.02
CA ILE A 55 5.73 1.07 -16.26
C ILE A 55 4.95 2.12 -17.07
N TYR A 56 5.34 2.40 -18.31
CA TYR A 56 4.63 3.33 -19.21
C TYR A 56 3.69 2.63 -20.19
N GLU A 57 3.64 1.29 -20.22
CA GLU A 57 2.71 0.53 -21.07
C GLU A 57 1.28 0.64 -20.55
N SER A 58 0.46 1.47 -21.20
CA SER A 58 -0.89 1.79 -20.71
C SER A 58 -1.82 0.58 -20.60
N TYR A 59 -1.64 -0.46 -21.43
CA TYR A 59 -2.50 -1.65 -21.43
C TYR A 59 -2.33 -2.54 -20.20
N GLN A 60 -1.25 -2.34 -19.41
CA GLN A 60 -1.01 -3.11 -18.18
C GLN A 60 -1.84 -2.61 -17.01
N TYR A 61 -2.32 -1.37 -17.10
CA TYR A 61 -3.02 -0.70 -16.02
C TYR A 61 -4.51 -1.02 -16.06
N THR A 62 -5.08 -1.26 -14.88
CA THR A 62 -6.52 -1.24 -14.65
C THR A 62 -6.91 0.13 -14.10
N ASP A 63 -7.81 0.82 -14.78
CA ASP A 63 -8.39 2.10 -14.35
C ASP A 63 -9.70 1.88 -13.58
N ASP A 64 -10.31 2.97 -13.11
CA ASP A 64 -11.59 2.97 -12.40
C ASP A 64 -12.79 3.29 -13.31
N SER A 65 -12.64 3.16 -14.64
CA SER A 65 -13.71 3.52 -15.59
C SER A 65 -14.97 2.66 -15.46
N TYR A 66 -14.84 1.45 -14.91
CA TYR A 66 -15.96 0.54 -14.64
C TYR A 66 -16.75 0.89 -13.37
N GLU A 67 -16.19 1.70 -12.47
CA GLU A 67 -16.86 2.14 -11.25
C GLU A 67 -17.89 3.23 -11.56
N PRO A 68 -18.91 3.44 -10.71
CA PRO A 68 -19.83 4.56 -10.85
C PRO A 68 -19.10 5.89 -10.57
N GLU A 69 -19.59 6.99 -11.15
CA GLU A 69 -18.91 8.31 -11.15
C GLU A 69 -18.44 8.76 -9.76
N TRP A 70 -19.27 8.56 -8.74
CA TRP A 70 -18.98 8.95 -7.36
C TRP A 70 -17.83 8.16 -6.72
N ARG A 71 -17.40 7.04 -7.32
CA ARG A 71 -16.23 6.24 -6.91
C ARG A 71 -15.01 6.40 -7.82
N ARG A 72 -15.11 7.14 -8.93
CA ARG A 72 -13.99 7.38 -9.83
C ARG A 72 -13.04 8.42 -9.23
N GLU A 73 -11.84 7.99 -8.88
CA GLU A 73 -10.74 8.84 -8.44
C GLU A 73 -9.94 9.40 -9.62
N GLY A 74 -9.86 8.66 -10.72
CA GLY A 74 -8.99 8.88 -11.87
C GLY A 74 -7.57 8.33 -11.65
N ILE A 75 -7.45 7.22 -10.92
CA ILE A 75 -6.20 6.50 -10.71
C ILE A 75 -6.24 5.15 -11.44
N SER A 76 -5.10 4.81 -12.05
CA SER A 76 -4.89 3.51 -12.66
C SER A 76 -3.75 2.78 -11.95
N SER A 77 -3.85 1.46 -11.80
CA SER A 77 -2.80 0.67 -11.14
C SER A 77 -2.48 -0.63 -11.88
N PHE A 78 -1.24 -1.09 -11.71
CA PHE A 78 -0.72 -2.34 -12.26
C PHE A 78 0.09 -3.06 -11.18
N GLU A 79 -0.36 -4.25 -10.75
CA GLU A 79 0.38 -5.12 -9.85
C GLU A 79 1.45 -5.90 -10.61
N PHE A 80 2.71 -5.80 -10.18
CA PHE A 80 3.81 -6.55 -10.81
C PHE A 80 4.61 -7.42 -9.84
N LEU A 81 4.35 -7.31 -8.53
CA LEU A 81 4.95 -8.17 -7.52
C LEU A 81 3.90 -8.54 -6.48
N HIS A 82 3.86 -9.83 -6.13
CA HIS A 82 3.01 -10.36 -5.07
C HIS A 82 3.78 -11.38 -4.21
N ARG A 83 3.62 -11.27 -2.89
CA ARG A 83 4.13 -12.21 -1.90
C ARG A 83 3.09 -12.46 -0.83
N LYS A 84 3.17 -13.67 -0.27
CA LYS A 84 2.38 -14.09 0.88
C LYS A 84 3.29 -14.69 1.93
N TRP A 85 3.13 -14.25 3.18
CA TRP A 85 3.85 -14.81 4.32
C TRP A 85 2.87 -15.27 5.39
N SER A 86 2.84 -16.57 5.63
CA SER A 86 1.98 -17.19 6.64
C SER A 86 2.73 -17.43 7.95
N PHE A 87 2.08 -17.12 9.07
CA PHE A 87 2.62 -17.24 10.42
C PHE A 87 2.11 -18.54 11.05
N TYR A 88 2.90 -19.61 11.03
CA TYR A 88 2.45 -20.94 11.44
C TYR A 88 2.68 -21.24 12.93
N GLY A 89 1.73 -21.98 13.50
CA GLY A 89 1.90 -22.68 14.78
C GLY A 89 2.53 -24.07 14.63
N PRO A 90 2.43 -24.91 15.68
CA PRO A 90 2.97 -26.26 15.67
C PRO A 90 2.46 -27.13 14.51
N PRO A 91 3.17 -28.23 14.15
CA PRO A 91 2.81 -29.05 13.00
C PRO A 91 1.39 -29.66 13.04
N TRP A 92 0.84 -29.91 14.23
CA TRP A 92 -0.53 -30.43 14.41
C TRP A 92 -1.62 -29.38 14.20
N ARG A 93 -1.27 -28.09 14.09
CA ARG A 93 -2.19 -27.05 13.66
C ARG A 93 -2.08 -26.90 12.14
N THR A 94 -3.17 -27.21 11.45
CA THR A 94 -3.23 -27.17 9.98
C THR A 94 -3.23 -25.75 9.42
N GLN A 95 -3.93 -24.82 10.09
CA GLN A 95 -4.04 -23.42 9.69
C GLN A 95 -2.92 -22.55 10.28
N SER A 96 -2.50 -21.51 9.55
CA SER A 96 -1.69 -20.42 10.11
C SER A 96 -2.44 -19.69 11.22
N TYR A 97 -1.71 -18.88 11.99
CA TYR A 97 -2.32 -17.91 12.88
C TYR A 97 -2.82 -16.71 12.08
N GLY A 98 -1.96 -16.13 11.26
CA GLY A 98 -2.31 -15.04 10.35
C GLY A 98 -1.40 -15.03 9.12
N THR A 99 -1.63 -14.05 8.25
CA THR A 99 -0.96 -13.92 6.96
C THR A 99 -0.69 -12.44 6.66
N ILE A 100 0.45 -12.15 6.05
CA ILE A 100 0.71 -10.88 5.37
C ILE A 100 0.66 -11.14 3.87
N PHE A 101 -0.12 -10.36 3.15
CA PHE A 101 0.05 -10.19 1.71
C PHE A 101 0.86 -8.93 1.46
N PHE A 102 1.83 -9.03 0.56
CA PHE A 102 2.67 -7.92 0.15
C PHE A 102 2.60 -7.79 -1.35
N ASN A 103 2.27 -6.59 -1.80
CA ASN A 103 2.10 -6.25 -3.19
C ASN A 103 2.93 -5.02 -3.54
N ILE A 104 3.41 -4.95 -4.77
CA ILE A 104 3.94 -3.72 -5.33
C ILE A 104 3.14 -3.37 -6.57
N PHE A 105 2.55 -2.18 -6.53
CA PHE A 105 1.81 -1.59 -7.62
C PHE A 105 2.64 -0.48 -8.25
N ALA A 106 2.60 -0.38 -9.58
CA ALA A 106 2.83 0.88 -10.27
C ALA A 106 1.48 1.60 -10.35
N CYS A 107 1.41 2.81 -9.85
CA CYS A 107 0.22 3.65 -9.87
C CYS A 107 0.45 4.82 -10.82
N ARG A 108 -0.56 5.13 -11.64
CA ARG A 108 -0.59 6.26 -12.56
C ARG A 108 -1.80 7.13 -12.26
N TYR A 109 -1.57 8.40 -11.96
CA TYR A 109 -2.65 9.33 -11.66
C TYR A 109 -3.08 10.07 -12.93
N ASP A 110 -4.13 9.55 -13.58
CA ASP A 110 -4.60 10.03 -14.88
C ASP A 110 -5.34 11.37 -14.78
N ALA A 111 -6.09 11.57 -13.70
CA ALA A 111 -6.81 12.81 -13.41
C ALA A 111 -5.96 13.89 -12.72
N LEU A 112 -4.63 13.76 -12.72
CA LEU A 112 -3.75 14.71 -12.03
C LEU A 112 -3.79 16.07 -12.75
N PRO A 113 -4.15 17.17 -12.06
CA PRO A 113 -4.22 18.48 -12.68
C PRO A 113 -2.92 18.90 -13.35
N GLU A 114 -3.05 19.67 -14.43
CA GLU A 114 -1.88 20.30 -15.05
C GLU A 114 -1.15 21.17 -14.03
N GLY A 115 0.17 21.06 -14.02
CA GLY A 115 1.01 21.73 -13.05
C GLY A 115 1.27 20.95 -11.77
N MET A 116 0.57 19.84 -11.49
CA MET A 116 0.94 18.96 -10.36
C MET A 116 1.96 17.89 -10.77
N SER A 117 2.67 17.33 -9.79
CA SER A 117 3.70 16.31 -9.98
C SER A 117 3.87 15.50 -8.70
N CYS A 118 3.97 14.16 -8.79
CA CYS A 118 4.30 13.31 -7.65
C CYS A 118 5.70 13.59 -7.07
N PHE A 119 6.60 14.25 -7.81
CA PHE A 119 7.89 14.68 -7.26
C PHE A 119 7.80 15.92 -6.38
N ASN A 120 6.69 16.67 -6.42
CA ASN A 120 6.42 17.72 -5.45
C ASN A 120 5.84 17.08 -4.18
N PRO A 121 6.51 17.20 -3.01
CA PRO A 121 6.06 16.54 -1.78
C PRO A 121 4.66 16.93 -1.32
N ASN A 122 4.25 18.19 -1.51
CA ASN A 122 2.91 18.66 -1.14
C ASN A 122 1.86 18.04 -2.07
N HIS A 123 2.10 18.06 -3.39
CA HIS A 123 1.19 17.44 -4.36
C HIS A 123 1.05 15.93 -4.11
N PHE A 124 2.16 15.26 -3.79
CA PHE A 124 2.15 13.83 -3.52
C PHE A 124 1.40 13.45 -2.24
N GLU A 125 1.46 14.31 -1.22
CA GLU A 125 0.60 14.21 -0.05
C GLU A 125 -0.88 14.38 -0.40
N GLN A 126 -1.25 15.40 -1.20
CA GLN A 126 -2.63 15.60 -1.64
C GLN A 126 -3.18 14.39 -2.41
N ILE A 127 -2.40 13.86 -3.35
CA ILE A 127 -2.70 12.61 -4.08
C ILE A 127 -2.94 11.46 -3.11
N THR A 128 -2.08 11.32 -2.10
CA THR A 128 -2.16 10.24 -1.12
C THR A 128 -3.42 10.31 -0.28
N LEU A 129 -3.76 11.49 0.24
CA LEU A 129 -4.96 11.70 1.05
C LEU A 129 -6.24 11.52 0.23
N ARG A 130 -6.23 11.95 -1.03
CA ARG A 130 -7.35 11.73 -1.94
C ARG A 130 -7.58 10.24 -2.19
N ASN A 131 -6.52 9.49 -2.49
CA ASN A 131 -6.63 8.05 -2.69
C ASN A 131 -7.11 7.31 -1.43
N LEU A 132 -6.62 7.70 -0.26
CA LEU A 132 -7.09 7.14 1.00
C LEU A 132 -8.61 7.37 1.18
N TRP A 133 -9.10 8.58 0.89
CA TRP A 133 -10.54 8.86 0.93
C TRP A 133 -11.33 7.89 0.03
N TYR A 134 -10.94 7.72 -1.24
CA TYR A 134 -11.64 6.82 -2.16
C TYR A 134 -11.58 5.35 -1.71
N SER A 135 -10.47 4.93 -1.11
CA SER A 135 -10.32 3.58 -0.56
C SER A 135 -11.18 3.31 0.68
N GLY A 136 -11.59 4.36 1.40
CA GLY A 136 -12.37 4.29 2.64
C GLY A 136 -13.88 4.27 2.46
N VAL A 137 -14.37 4.64 1.27
CA VAL A 137 -15.78 4.96 1.03
C VAL A 137 -16.76 3.84 1.40
N LEU A 138 -16.38 2.56 1.21
CA LEU A 138 -17.27 1.42 1.45
C LEU A 138 -17.10 0.77 2.82
N GLY A 139 -16.06 1.14 3.59
CA GLY A 139 -15.68 0.41 4.78
C GLY A 139 -15.56 1.24 6.05
N GLY A 140 -15.45 2.58 5.92
CA GLY A 140 -15.00 3.41 7.03
C GLY A 140 -13.55 3.07 7.41
N ILE A 141 -12.68 4.07 7.38
CA ILE A 141 -11.27 3.85 7.71
C ILE A 141 -10.76 4.97 8.60
N GLN A 142 -9.77 4.64 9.42
CA GLN A 142 -8.93 5.61 10.08
C GLN A 142 -7.58 5.64 9.35
N ALA A 143 -7.30 6.74 8.67
CA ALA A 143 -6.04 6.96 7.97
C ALA A 143 -5.80 8.47 7.74
N PRO A 144 -4.54 8.90 7.54
CA PRO A 144 -3.33 8.10 7.74
C PRO A 144 -3.02 7.91 9.22
N ILE A 145 -2.54 6.72 9.59
CA ILE A 145 -1.98 6.41 10.91
C ILE A 145 -0.47 6.20 10.78
N HIS A 146 0.30 6.55 11.82
CA HIS A 146 1.77 6.41 11.82
C HIS A 146 2.45 7.07 10.61
N TRP A 147 1.95 8.24 10.19
CA TRP A 147 2.49 9.02 9.08
C TRP A 147 3.99 9.31 9.26
N ARG A 148 4.81 8.98 8.26
CA ARG A 148 6.25 9.23 8.25
C ARG A 148 6.74 9.60 6.87
N LEU A 149 7.64 10.57 6.83
CA LEU A 149 8.38 10.92 5.62
C LEU A 149 9.72 10.18 5.60
N ARG A 150 10.13 9.68 4.43
CA ARG A 150 11.51 9.25 4.16
C ARG A 150 12.08 10.10 3.03
N GLN A 151 13.28 10.63 3.22
CA GLN A 151 13.99 11.40 2.17
C GLN A 151 15.05 10.49 1.56
N GLU A 152 14.73 9.91 0.40
CA GLU A 152 15.57 8.90 -0.26
C GLU A 152 15.65 9.16 -1.75
N SER A 153 16.84 8.96 -2.33
CA SER A 153 17.13 9.24 -3.74
C SER A 153 16.74 10.65 -4.21
N GLY A 154 16.76 11.59 -3.28
CA GLY A 154 16.40 12.99 -3.50
C GLY A 154 14.89 13.27 -3.57
N ALA A 155 14.02 12.28 -3.39
CA ALA A 155 12.57 12.45 -3.38
C ALA A 155 11.99 12.18 -1.97
N THR A 156 10.77 12.68 -1.73
CA THR A 156 10.02 12.41 -0.49
C THR A 156 9.13 11.20 -0.67
N TRP A 157 9.37 10.16 0.12
CA TRP A 157 8.53 8.97 0.19
C TRP A 157 7.60 9.08 1.40
N LEU A 158 6.41 8.51 1.27
CA LEU A 158 5.35 8.60 2.27
C LEU A 158 5.06 7.21 2.82
N TYR A 159 5.21 7.03 4.13
CA TYR A 159 4.76 5.84 4.83
C TYR A 159 3.56 6.17 5.70
N PHE A 160 2.56 5.30 5.70
CA PHE A 160 1.40 5.38 6.59
C PHE A 160 0.71 4.02 6.70
N GLU A 161 -0.18 3.93 7.67
CA GLU A 161 -1.08 2.81 7.87
C GLU A 161 -2.53 3.27 7.67
N ARG A 162 -3.38 2.32 7.31
CA ARG A 162 -4.84 2.45 7.27
C ARG A 162 -5.42 1.36 8.14
N HIS A 163 -6.24 1.75 9.10
CA HIS A 163 -6.92 0.84 10.02
C HIS A 163 -8.43 0.86 9.71
N ASN A 164 -9.11 -0.24 10.02
CA ASN A 164 -10.57 -0.29 9.95
C ASN A 164 -11.16 0.59 11.07
N ASP A 165 -12.31 1.20 10.84
CA ASP A 165 -12.98 1.99 11.87
C ASP A 165 -13.54 1.10 12.99
N ASP A 166 -13.48 1.57 14.25
CA ASP A 166 -13.75 0.82 15.49
C ASP A 166 -15.25 0.57 15.76
N LEU A 167 -16.01 0.15 14.75
CA LEU A 167 -17.47 0.05 14.83
C LEU A 167 -18.00 -1.32 15.31
N GLU A 168 -17.12 -2.30 15.50
CA GLU A 168 -17.52 -3.68 15.81
C GLU A 168 -17.44 -4.01 17.32
N PRO A 169 -18.38 -4.79 17.86
CA PRO A 169 -18.35 -5.19 19.27
C PRO A 169 -17.24 -6.22 19.56
N GLU A 170 -16.72 -6.21 20.79
CA GLU A 170 -15.91 -7.29 21.33
C GLU A 170 -16.65 -8.65 21.23
N PRO A 171 -16.00 -9.75 20.78
CA PRO A 171 -14.56 -9.97 20.61
C PRO A 171 -14.02 -9.75 19.20
N LEU A 172 -14.84 -9.26 18.25
CA LEU A 172 -14.40 -9.04 16.87
C LEU A 172 -13.43 -7.85 16.77
N GLN A 173 -13.57 -6.88 17.67
CA GLN A 173 -12.68 -5.73 17.76
C GLN A 173 -11.20 -6.14 17.94
N GLU A 174 -10.91 -7.08 18.84
CA GLU A 174 -9.52 -7.52 19.08
C GLU A 174 -8.88 -8.10 17.80
N ILE A 175 -9.59 -8.95 17.04
CA ILE A 175 -9.05 -9.50 15.80
C ILE A 175 -8.96 -8.44 14.70
N LEU A 176 -9.96 -7.55 14.58
CA LEU A 176 -9.97 -6.49 13.56
C LEU A 176 -8.85 -5.47 13.77
N SER A 177 -8.46 -5.20 15.02
CA SER A 177 -7.29 -4.36 15.34
C SER A 177 -5.96 -4.92 14.80
N THR A 178 -5.94 -6.20 14.41
CA THR A 178 -4.79 -6.87 13.81
C THR A 178 -4.86 -6.96 12.28
N CYS A 179 -5.98 -6.52 11.71
CA CYS A 179 -6.20 -6.44 10.27
C CYS A 179 -6.07 -4.99 9.82
N LEU A 180 -4.93 -4.65 9.22
CA LEU A 180 -4.59 -3.30 8.80
C LEU A 180 -3.81 -3.32 7.48
N ASP A 181 -3.76 -2.17 6.84
CA ASP A 181 -2.96 -1.94 5.64
C ASP A 181 -1.78 -1.03 5.98
N CYS A 182 -0.60 -1.34 5.47
CA CYS A 182 0.57 -0.45 5.51
C CYS A 182 0.99 -0.11 4.10
N HIS A 183 1.34 1.15 3.87
CA HIS A 183 1.77 1.65 2.57
C HIS A 183 3.12 2.35 2.68
N LEU A 184 4.01 2.08 1.72
CA LEU A 184 5.13 2.95 1.41
C LEU A 184 4.99 3.41 -0.04
N ARG A 185 4.75 4.70 -0.22
CA ARG A 185 4.57 5.32 -1.54
C ARG A 185 5.82 6.07 -1.97
N ILE A 186 6.28 5.77 -3.19
CA ILE A 186 7.54 6.26 -3.72
C ILE A 186 7.31 6.88 -5.11
N PRO A 187 7.52 8.20 -5.30
CA PRO A 187 7.36 8.80 -6.62
C PRO A 187 8.49 8.36 -7.56
N VAL A 188 8.13 7.98 -8.78
CA VAL A 188 9.08 7.57 -9.83
C VAL A 188 9.01 8.46 -11.06
N ASP A 189 7.95 9.26 -11.17
CA ASP A 189 7.73 10.23 -12.23
C ASP A 189 6.66 11.28 -11.83
N ASP A 190 6.38 12.27 -12.66
CA ASP A 190 5.37 13.32 -12.39
C ASP A 190 3.96 12.78 -12.15
N ARG A 191 3.58 11.69 -12.82
CA ARG A 191 2.25 11.05 -12.67
C ARG A 191 2.32 9.64 -12.13
N TYR A 192 3.52 9.14 -11.85
CA TYR A 192 3.74 7.74 -11.52
C TYR A 192 4.40 7.60 -10.15
N TYR A 193 3.91 6.64 -9.38
CA TYR A 193 4.51 6.26 -8.11
C TYR A 193 4.37 4.76 -7.88
N LEU A 194 5.18 4.22 -6.99
CA LEU A 194 5.06 2.84 -6.52
C LEU A 194 4.29 2.84 -5.21
N ASP A 195 3.37 1.89 -5.05
CA ASP A 195 2.74 1.59 -3.76
C ASP A 195 3.21 0.22 -3.29
N LEU A 196 4.05 0.19 -2.27
CA LEU A 196 4.45 -1.02 -1.56
C LEU A 196 3.43 -1.24 -0.45
N HIS A 197 2.50 -2.16 -0.70
CA HIS A 197 1.32 -2.38 0.12
C HIS A 197 1.43 -3.70 0.90
N PHE A 198 1.30 -3.62 2.22
CA PHE A 198 1.20 -4.78 3.09
C PHE A 198 -0.22 -4.84 3.64
N ASN A 199 -0.92 -5.95 3.39
CA ASN A 199 -2.24 -6.21 3.94
C ASN A 199 -2.14 -7.32 5.00
N TYR A 200 -2.58 -7.01 6.22
CA TYR A 200 -2.51 -7.92 7.35
C TYR A 200 -3.86 -8.64 7.52
N PHE A 201 -3.79 -9.96 7.56
CA PHE A 201 -4.84 -10.82 8.13
C PHE A 201 -4.29 -11.39 9.43
N GLY A 202 -4.50 -10.65 10.52
CA GLY A 202 -3.84 -10.88 11.79
C GLY A 202 -4.41 -12.02 12.63
N TYR A 203 -4.02 -12.06 13.90
CA TYR A 203 -4.45 -13.06 14.88
C TYR A 203 -4.42 -12.52 16.31
N VAL A 204 -5.25 -13.09 17.18
CA VAL A 204 -5.22 -12.75 18.61
C VAL A 204 -4.21 -13.62 19.38
N PRO A 205 -3.56 -13.10 20.43
CA PRO A 205 -3.62 -11.71 20.92
C PRO A 205 -2.93 -10.69 20.02
N ALA A 206 -3.50 -9.48 19.95
CA ALA A 206 -3.04 -8.42 19.04
C ALA A 206 -1.58 -8.02 19.23
N GLU A 207 -1.13 -7.88 20.48
CA GLU A 207 0.27 -7.56 20.82
C GLU A 207 1.27 -8.51 20.13
N TYR A 208 1.00 -9.82 20.19
CA TYR A 208 1.87 -10.81 19.57
C TYR A 208 1.80 -10.78 18.04
N CYS A 209 0.60 -10.57 17.49
CA CYS A 209 0.44 -10.45 16.04
C CYS A 209 1.20 -9.25 15.49
N LEU A 210 0.91 -8.06 16.00
CA LEU A 210 1.52 -6.82 15.53
C LEU A 210 3.03 -6.82 15.74
N THR A 211 3.53 -7.34 16.88
CA THR A 211 4.99 -7.49 17.09
C THR A 211 5.64 -8.32 15.98
N ASN A 212 5.08 -9.49 15.66
CA ASN A 212 5.68 -10.40 14.68
C ASN A 212 5.49 -9.93 13.23
N MET A 213 4.32 -9.37 12.91
CA MET A 213 4.02 -8.90 11.56
C MET A 213 4.77 -7.60 11.23
N ASN A 214 4.80 -6.64 12.16
CA ASN A 214 5.57 -5.40 12.00
C ASN A 214 7.06 -5.70 11.84
N ALA A 215 7.62 -6.64 12.62
CA ALA A 215 9.03 -7.01 12.47
C ALA A 215 9.36 -7.52 11.05
N LEU A 216 8.47 -8.28 10.41
CA LEU A 216 8.66 -8.72 9.04
C LEU A 216 8.53 -7.55 8.05
N ARG A 217 7.47 -6.76 8.17
CA ARG A 217 7.23 -5.58 7.33
C ARG A 217 8.41 -4.61 7.39
N ASP A 218 8.85 -4.26 8.59
CA ASP A 218 9.93 -3.30 8.83
C ASP A 218 11.23 -3.82 8.23
N ALA A 219 11.54 -5.12 8.37
CA ALA A 219 12.72 -5.72 7.73
C ALA A 219 12.68 -5.60 6.19
N VAL A 220 11.51 -5.72 5.56
CA VAL A 220 11.36 -5.48 4.12
C VAL A 220 11.52 -4.00 3.81
N LEU A 221 10.79 -3.11 4.51
CA LEU A 221 10.79 -1.66 4.27
C LEU A 221 12.18 -1.03 4.47
N ASP A 222 12.97 -1.52 5.42
CA ASP A 222 14.30 -0.99 5.71
C ASP A 222 15.35 -1.44 4.69
N SER A 223 15.00 -2.42 3.83
CA SER A 223 15.85 -2.87 2.73
C SER A 223 15.54 -2.20 1.39
N VAL A 224 14.45 -1.42 1.30
CA VAL A 224 13.99 -0.81 0.05
C VAL A 224 14.97 0.27 -0.39
N GLN A 225 15.43 0.16 -1.63
CA GLN A 225 16.28 1.12 -2.30
C GLN A 225 15.72 1.38 -3.70
N LEU A 226 15.73 2.64 -4.13
CA LEU A 226 15.30 3.02 -5.48
C LEU A 226 16.36 3.88 -6.14
N GLU A 227 16.91 3.45 -7.26
CA GLU A 227 17.75 4.30 -8.11
C GLU A 227 16.91 4.88 -9.25
N LEU A 228 16.71 6.19 -9.26
CA LEU A 228 15.96 6.84 -10.34
C LEU A 228 16.74 6.82 -11.66
N SER A 229 16.00 6.66 -12.76
CA SER A 229 16.52 6.80 -14.12
C SER A 229 17.00 8.23 -14.38
N SER A 230 17.79 8.45 -15.44
CA SER A 230 18.27 9.79 -15.79
C SER A 230 17.11 10.76 -16.04
N SER A 231 16.07 10.34 -16.77
CA SER A 231 14.90 11.19 -17.05
C SER A 231 14.06 11.47 -15.81
N ALA A 232 13.96 10.52 -14.88
CA ALA A 232 13.29 10.73 -13.60
C ALA A 232 14.07 11.71 -12.70
N LYS A 233 15.41 11.62 -12.70
CA LYS A 233 16.28 12.58 -11.98
C LYS A 233 16.15 14.00 -12.54
N GLU A 234 16.07 14.15 -13.85
CA GLU A 234 15.86 15.45 -14.50
C GLU A 234 14.51 16.06 -14.11
N ARG A 235 13.43 15.27 -14.14
CA ARG A 235 12.09 15.71 -13.72
C ARG A 235 12.01 16.05 -12.24
N LEU A 236 12.63 15.26 -11.38
CA LEU A 236 12.78 15.58 -9.96
C LEU A 236 13.53 16.91 -9.75
N ALA A 237 14.61 17.15 -10.49
CA ALA A 237 15.35 18.40 -10.41
C ALA A 237 14.51 19.60 -10.92
N GLU A 238 13.73 19.41 -11.97
CA GLU A 238 12.79 20.41 -12.46
C GLU A 238 11.71 20.74 -11.43
N ALA A 239 11.07 19.73 -10.84
CA ALA A 239 10.08 19.91 -9.79
C ALA A 239 10.65 20.70 -8.61
N LYS A 240 11.89 20.40 -8.18
CA LYS A 240 12.59 21.16 -7.12
C LYS A 240 12.90 22.61 -7.50
N ARG A 241 13.21 22.88 -8.77
CA ARG A 241 13.41 24.27 -9.24
C ARG A 241 12.11 25.04 -9.29
N LYS A 242 11.02 24.37 -9.71
CA LYS A 242 9.69 24.97 -9.85
C LYS A 242 9.04 25.23 -8.47
N TRP A 243 9.26 24.33 -7.52
CA TRP A 243 8.72 24.42 -6.16
C TRP A 243 9.82 24.19 -5.10
N PRO A 244 10.73 25.16 -4.90
CA PRO A 244 11.86 25.01 -3.98
C PRO A 244 11.42 24.84 -2.52
N ASP A 245 10.27 25.41 -2.15
CA ASP A 245 9.74 25.41 -0.79
C ASP A 245 8.69 24.32 -0.55
N ALA A 246 8.44 23.43 -1.53
CA ALA A 246 7.45 22.37 -1.37
C ALA A 246 7.88 21.37 -0.29
N ARG A 247 6.96 21.11 0.64
CA ARG A 247 7.11 20.16 1.74
C ARG A 247 5.83 19.36 1.90
N ALA A 248 5.98 18.08 2.24
CA ALA A 248 4.90 17.30 2.83
C ALA A 248 4.88 17.56 4.34
N SER A 249 3.75 17.28 4.97
CA SER A 249 3.59 17.40 6.41
C SER A 249 4.46 16.37 7.12
N GLU A 250 5.23 16.78 8.13
CA GLU A 250 6.09 15.86 8.89
C GLU A 250 5.26 14.92 9.78
N HIS A 251 4.12 15.41 10.27
CA HIS A 251 3.17 14.68 11.10
C HIS A 251 1.77 14.89 10.54
N ARG A 252 0.94 13.85 10.64
CA ARG A 252 -0.50 13.92 10.31
C ARG A 252 -1.28 13.03 11.27
N ASP A 253 -2.40 13.55 11.73
CA ASP A 253 -3.44 12.78 12.40
C ASP A 253 -4.38 12.16 11.35
N PRO A 254 -5.14 11.11 11.71
CA PRO A 254 -6.18 10.57 10.83
C PRO A 254 -7.18 11.65 10.40
N GLU A 255 -7.54 11.64 9.12
CA GLU A 255 -8.43 12.63 8.55
C GLU A 255 -9.89 12.40 8.99
N PRO A 256 -10.63 13.45 9.39
CA PRO A 256 -12.05 13.35 9.69
C PRO A 256 -12.88 13.38 8.40
N TRP A 257 -12.66 12.41 7.52
CA TRP A 257 -13.29 12.37 6.21
C TRP A 257 -14.81 12.27 6.31
N VAL A 258 -15.49 12.97 5.39
CA VAL A 258 -16.93 12.84 5.20
C VAL A 258 -17.16 11.95 3.98
N PHE A 259 -17.50 10.69 4.24
CA PHE A 259 -17.88 9.71 3.21
C PHE A 259 -19.33 9.89 2.76
N PRO A 260 -19.69 9.47 1.54
CA PRO A 260 -21.08 9.47 1.10
C PRO A 260 -21.94 8.56 1.98
N LYS A 261 -23.21 8.96 2.19
CA LYS A 261 -24.21 8.05 2.78
C LYS A 261 -24.80 7.20 1.68
N LEU A 262 -24.74 5.89 1.86
CA LEU A 262 -25.16 4.91 0.88
C LEU A 262 -26.36 4.11 1.39
N ARG A 263 -27.19 3.65 0.47
CA ARG A 263 -28.08 2.50 0.69
C ARG A 263 -27.80 1.43 -0.35
N ASP A 264 -28.14 0.20 -0.01
CA ASP A 264 -28.15 -0.88 -1.01
C ASP A 264 -29.16 -0.56 -2.11
N GLY A 265 -28.77 -0.86 -3.35
CA GLY A 265 -29.66 -0.84 -4.50
C GLY A 265 -30.73 -1.92 -4.42
N VAL A 266 -31.89 -1.64 -5.00
CA VAL A 266 -32.91 -2.67 -5.25
C VAL A 266 -32.86 -3.13 -6.71
N GLU A 267 -33.68 -4.12 -7.07
CA GLU A 267 -33.71 -4.69 -8.42
C GLU A 267 -33.88 -3.60 -9.50
N GLY A 268 -32.92 -3.53 -10.42
CA GLY A 268 -32.87 -2.52 -11.49
C GLY A 268 -32.05 -1.26 -11.17
N GLU A 269 -31.53 -1.12 -9.95
CA GLU A 269 -30.62 -0.03 -9.55
C GLU A 269 -29.14 -0.47 -9.54
N GLU A 270 -28.23 0.50 -9.43
CA GLU A 270 -26.83 0.24 -9.09
C GLU A 270 -26.71 -0.39 -7.69
N SER A 271 -25.68 -1.20 -7.44
CA SER A 271 -25.48 -1.90 -6.16
C SER A 271 -25.53 -0.99 -4.93
N TYR A 272 -25.11 0.27 -5.08
CA TYR A 272 -25.20 1.29 -4.04
C TYR A 272 -25.80 2.57 -4.62
N VAL A 273 -26.76 3.14 -3.90
CA VAL A 273 -27.37 4.44 -4.23
C VAL A 273 -26.89 5.49 -3.23
N VAL A 274 -26.31 6.57 -3.76
CA VAL A 274 -25.85 7.71 -2.96
C VAL A 274 -27.04 8.52 -2.47
N LEU A 275 -27.24 8.53 -1.14
CA LEU A 275 -28.26 9.34 -0.47
C LEU A 275 -27.75 10.75 -0.18
N GLU A 276 -26.50 10.87 0.26
CA GLU A 276 -25.81 12.14 0.49
C GLU A 276 -24.39 12.04 -0.07
N PRO A 277 -23.91 13.05 -0.83
CA PRO A 277 -22.57 13.04 -1.38
C PRO A 277 -21.53 13.23 -0.28
N GLY A 278 -20.42 12.49 -0.37
CA GLY A 278 -19.25 12.73 0.45
C GLY A 278 -18.42 13.92 -0.06
N ARG A 279 -17.30 14.20 0.61
CA ARG A 279 -16.40 15.30 0.26
C ARG A 279 -14.96 14.79 0.07
N PRO A 280 -14.59 14.35 -1.15
CA PRO A 280 -13.22 13.94 -1.42
C PRO A 280 -12.26 15.14 -1.31
N PRO A 281 -11.01 14.93 -0.86
CA PRO A 281 -9.98 15.96 -0.93
C PRO A 281 -9.80 16.51 -2.35
N VAL A 282 -9.72 17.83 -2.48
CA VAL A 282 -9.53 18.53 -3.75
C VAL A 282 -8.04 18.64 -4.04
N LEU A 283 -7.64 18.35 -5.28
CA LEU A 283 -6.27 18.55 -5.75
C LEU A 283 -6.04 20.00 -6.16
N THR A 284 -4.98 20.60 -5.65
CA THR A 284 -4.61 22.01 -5.87
C THR A 284 -3.13 22.12 -6.28
N PRO A 285 -2.82 22.72 -7.45
CA PRO A 285 -1.45 22.95 -7.93
C PRO A 285 -0.64 24.00 -7.15
#